data_AF-A0A954H2Z2-F1
#
_entry.id   AF-A0A954H2Z2-F1
#
_cell.length_a   1.000
_cell.length_b   1.000
_cell.length_c   1.000
_cell.angle_alpha   90.00
_cell.angle_beta   90.00
_cell.angle_gamma   90.00
#
_symmetry.space_group_name_H-M   'P 1'
#
loop_
_entity.id
_entity.type
_entity.pdbx_description
1 polymer ?
#
loop_
_entity_poly.entity_id
_entity_poly.type
_entity_poly.pdbx_seq_one_letter_code
_entity_poly.pdbx_strand_id
1 'polypeptide(L)'
;LLYEEAILTFTDLLQQDRSLLDLFDADHTFLNAALAEHYEIPGVDGTNWRRVDGVRQYARGGIFGLGATLAKQSGASRTSPILRGNWLSEVVLGEKLPKPPKGVPPLPEEEANVELSVRQLVERHTSDDRCSGCHLRIDPYGFALENFDAIGRFRTRDLGGRPVETSTTVLDGTTIDGFEGMKHYLLTDRRDAIVRQFCRKLLGYALGRATQLSDEPLLDDIQKDLARNDYRISTVVNAIITSPQFTKIRGSDVAQSTSD
;
A
#
# COMPACT_ATOMS: atom_id res chain seq x y z
N LEU A 1 4.05 5.55 17.90
CA LEU A 1 4.28 6.71 17.02
C LEU A 1 3.77 6.44 15.62
N LEU A 2 4.42 5.57 14.83
CA LEU A 2 4.05 5.33 13.42
C LEU A 2 2.60 4.87 13.18
N TYR A 3 2.02 4.06 14.08
CA TYR A 3 0.65 3.55 13.90
C TYR A 3 -0.44 4.62 14.01
N GLU A 4 -0.23 5.63 14.86
CA GLU A 4 -1.25 6.67 15.12
C GLU A 4 -1.45 7.57 13.88
N GLU A 5 -0.38 7.87 13.15
CA GLU A 5 -0.44 8.57 11.85
C GLU A 5 -1.41 7.87 10.88
N ALA A 6 -1.34 6.54 10.80
CA ALA A 6 -2.21 5.76 9.93
C ALA A 6 -3.69 5.84 10.36
N ILE A 7 -3.97 5.79 11.68
CA ILE A 7 -5.33 5.93 12.22
C ILE A 7 -5.88 7.31 11.89
N LEU A 8 -5.11 8.37 12.16
CA LEU A 8 -5.55 9.75 11.97
C LEU A 8 -5.77 10.05 10.48
N THR A 9 -4.89 9.57 9.61
CA THR A 9 -5.04 9.70 8.15
C THR A 9 -6.33 9.05 7.67
N PHE A 10 -6.63 7.83 8.13
CA PHE A 10 -7.86 7.15 7.73
C PHE A 10 -9.11 7.79 8.36
N THR A 11 -9.01 8.28 9.60
CA THR A 11 -10.09 8.97 10.29
C THR A 11 -10.45 10.27 9.58
N ASP A 12 -9.46 11.07 9.18
CA ASP A 12 -9.66 12.29 8.39
C ASP A 12 -10.30 11.99 7.03
N LEU A 13 -9.85 10.92 6.35
CA LEU A 13 -10.45 10.46 5.10
C LEU A 13 -11.97 10.22 5.24
N LEU A 14 -12.37 9.50 6.30
CA LEU A 14 -13.77 9.18 6.58
C LEU A 14 -14.57 10.41 7.04
N GLN A 15 -14.06 11.16 8.02
CA GLN A 15 -14.79 12.26 8.68
C GLN A 15 -14.98 13.48 7.77
N GLN A 16 -14.04 13.71 6.84
CA GLN A 16 -14.11 14.83 5.90
C GLN A 16 -14.69 14.43 4.54
N ASP A 17 -15.24 13.21 4.42
CA ASP A 17 -15.73 12.61 3.19
C ASP A 17 -14.79 12.85 2.01
N ARG A 18 -13.50 12.53 2.19
CA ARG A 18 -12.49 12.79 1.16
C ARG A 18 -12.61 11.83 -0.01
N SER A 19 -11.94 12.18 -1.10
CA SER A 19 -11.73 11.23 -2.19
C SER A 19 -10.91 10.05 -1.66
N LEU A 20 -11.31 8.81 -1.95
CA LEU A 20 -10.53 7.63 -1.59
C LEU A 20 -9.12 7.65 -2.20
N LEU A 21 -8.93 8.41 -3.30
CA LEU A 21 -7.62 8.59 -3.93
C LEU A 21 -6.64 9.33 -3.01
N ASP A 22 -7.14 10.14 -2.06
CA ASP A 22 -6.31 10.80 -1.04
C ASP A 22 -5.64 9.78 -0.11
N LEU A 23 -6.18 8.56 0.00
CA LEU A 23 -5.49 7.47 0.71
C LEU A 23 -4.13 7.16 0.08
N PHE A 24 -3.92 7.46 -1.20
CA PHE A 24 -2.70 7.18 -1.94
C PHE A 24 -1.93 8.45 -2.30
N ASP A 25 -2.59 9.59 -2.55
CA ASP A 25 -1.97 10.82 -3.05
C ASP A 25 -2.09 12.07 -2.15
N ALA A 26 -2.57 11.95 -0.92
CA ALA A 26 -2.68 13.10 -0.02
C ALA A 26 -1.37 13.89 0.06
N ASP A 27 -1.45 15.23 -0.02
CA ASP A 27 -0.35 16.15 0.27
C ASP A 27 -0.42 16.65 1.73
N HIS A 28 -0.90 15.79 2.62
CA HIS A 28 -0.92 16.03 4.05
C HIS A 28 -0.66 14.74 4.83
N THR A 29 -0.24 14.91 6.08
CA THR A 29 -0.19 13.82 7.05
C THR A 29 -0.46 14.36 8.46
N PHE A 30 -0.47 13.47 9.45
CA PHE A 30 -0.67 13.82 10.86
C PHE A 30 0.61 13.60 11.64
N LEU A 31 1.11 14.65 12.28
CA LEU A 31 2.40 14.64 12.97
C LEU A 31 2.29 15.17 14.39
N ASN A 32 3.13 14.61 15.26
CA ASN A 32 3.60 15.25 16.48
C ASN A 32 5.12 15.47 16.37
N ALA A 33 5.74 16.11 17.36
CA ALA A 33 7.17 16.46 17.29
C ALA A 33 8.09 15.25 17.05
N ALA A 34 7.84 14.13 17.74
CA ALA A 34 8.68 12.94 17.61
C ALA A 34 8.62 12.32 16.19
N LEU A 35 7.44 12.31 15.57
CA LEU A 35 7.30 11.79 14.21
C LEU A 35 7.81 12.80 13.16
N ALA A 36 7.64 14.09 13.40
CA ALA A 36 8.17 15.13 12.54
C ALA A 36 9.70 15.12 12.52
N GLU A 37 10.36 14.94 13.67
CA GLU A 37 11.80 14.72 13.77
C GLU A 37 12.24 13.48 12.98
N HIS A 38 11.53 12.36 13.13
CA HIS A 38 11.80 11.13 12.38
C HIS A 38 11.67 11.32 10.86
N TYR A 39 10.81 12.23 10.40
CA TYR A 39 10.62 12.55 8.98
C TYR A 39 11.40 13.76 8.48
N GLU A 40 12.18 14.41 9.36
CA GLU A 40 12.91 15.64 9.05
C GLU A 40 11.98 16.78 8.56
N ILE A 41 10.75 16.83 9.10
CA ILE A 41 9.75 17.86 8.80
C ILE A 41 9.81 18.95 9.89
N PRO A 42 10.20 20.19 9.56
CA PRO A 42 10.30 21.27 10.53
C PRO A 42 8.93 21.84 10.94
N GLY A 43 8.90 22.63 12.02
CA GLY A 43 7.73 23.42 12.41
C GLY A 43 6.63 22.67 13.16
N VAL A 44 6.92 21.47 13.70
CA VAL A 44 5.98 20.68 14.49
C VAL A 44 6.54 20.45 15.90
N ASP A 45 6.01 21.19 16.88
CA ASP A 45 6.45 21.08 18.28
C ASP A 45 5.41 20.42 19.19
N GLY A 46 5.85 19.76 20.26
CA GLY A 46 4.99 19.18 21.28
C GLY A 46 4.39 17.81 20.92
N THR A 47 3.67 17.23 21.88
CA THR A 47 3.17 15.84 21.82
C THR A 47 1.84 15.69 21.09
N ASN A 48 1.10 16.79 20.89
CA ASN A 48 -0.21 16.79 20.25
C ASN A 48 -0.09 16.59 18.74
N TRP A 49 -0.92 15.68 18.22
CA TRP A 49 -1.07 15.42 16.79
C TRP A 49 -1.77 16.58 16.07
N ARG A 50 -1.29 16.90 14.87
CA ARG A 50 -1.91 17.90 13.99
C ARG A 50 -1.78 17.48 12.54
N ARG A 51 -2.75 17.91 11.72
CA ARG A 51 -2.63 17.84 10.27
C ARG A 51 -1.56 18.81 9.80
N VAL A 52 -0.67 18.35 8.93
CA VAL A 52 0.40 19.14 8.30
C VAL A 52 0.27 18.95 6.78
N ASP A 53 0.12 20.06 6.06
CA ASP A 53 0.00 20.11 4.60
C ASP A 53 1.37 20.29 3.92
N GLY A 54 1.42 20.09 2.59
CA GLY A 54 2.60 20.31 1.77
C GLY A 54 3.70 19.29 2.03
N VAL A 55 3.34 18.09 2.48
CA VAL A 55 4.31 17.06 2.93
C VAL A 55 4.89 16.24 1.78
N ARG A 56 4.36 16.38 0.55
CA ARG A 56 4.88 15.72 -0.65
C ARG A 56 6.35 16.06 -0.92
N GLN A 57 6.77 17.29 -0.60
CA GLN A 57 8.17 17.71 -0.71
C GLN A 57 9.12 16.90 0.20
N TYR A 58 8.59 16.20 1.20
CA TYR A 58 9.33 15.33 2.12
C TYR A 58 9.11 13.83 1.80
N ALA A 59 8.59 13.50 0.61
CA ALA A 59 8.20 12.15 0.22
C ALA A 59 7.25 11.49 1.25
N ARG A 60 6.25 12.28 1.68
CA ARG A 60 5.19 11.86 2.60
C ARG A 60 3.82 12.09 1.99
N GLY A 61 2.82 11.55 2.69
CA GLY A 61 1.42 11.61 2.28
C GLY A 61 0.96 10.31 1.60
N GLY A 62 -0.29 9.95 1.88
CA GLY A 62 -0.85 8.66 1.48
C GLY A 62 -0.18 7.44 2.16
N ILE A 63 -0.79 6.27 2.00
CA ILE A 63 -0.37 5.04 2.69
C ILE A 63 1.03 4.55 2.30
N PHE A 64 1.51 4.94 1.11
CA PHE A 64 2.81 4.55 0.62
C PHE A 64 3.96 5.30 1.33
N GLY A 65 3.68 6.53 1.79
CA GLY A 65 4.64 7.36 2.52
C GLY A 65 4.62 7.17 4.04
N LEU A 66 3.65 6.42 4.57
CA LEU A 66 3.55 6.14 6.00
C LEU A 66 4.72 5.28 6.48
N GLY A 67 5.41 5.73 7.52
CA GLY A 67 6.53 4.98 8.10
C GLY A 67 6.08 3.63 8.66
N ALA A 68 4.84 3.52 9.16
CA ALA A 68 4.26 2.24 9.59
C ALA A 68 4.17 1.23 8.45
N THR A 69 3.69 1.66 7.27
CA THR A 69 3.59 0.81 6.08
C THR A 69 4.99 0.36 5.65
N LEU A 70 5.91 1.31 5.49
CA LEU A 70 7.27 1.05 5.04
C LEU A 70 8.03 0.11 5.99
N ALA A 71 7.92 0.32 7.31
CA ALA A 71 8.53 -0.52 8.32
C ALA A 71 7.92 -1.92 8.36
N LYS A 72 6.59 -2.02 8.24
CA LYS A 72 5.90 -3.32 8.23
C LYS A 72 6.30 -4.19 7.04
N GLN A 73 6.63 -3.57 5.91
CA GLN A 73 7.06 -4.24 4.69
C GLN A 73 8.60 -4.26 4.53
N SER A 74 9.34 -4.24 5.64
CA SER A 74 10.81 -4.34 5.64
C SER A 74 11.28 -5.52 6.49
N GLY A 75 12.56 -5.88 6.37
CA GLY A 75 13.22 -6.80 7.30
C GLY A 75 13.59 -6.10 8.62
N ALA A 76 14.10 -6.86 9.58
CA ALA A 76 14.49 -6.30 10.89
C ALA A 76 15.66 -5.31 10.79
N SER A 77 16.65 -5.60 9.95
CA SER A 77 17.91 -4.85 9.82
C SER A 77 18.05 -4.08 8.51
N ARG A 78 17.14 -4.28 7.54
CA ARG A 78 17.25 -3.72 6.18
C ARG A 78 15.90 -3.60 5.48
N THR A 79 15.89 -2.85 4.38
CA THR A 79 14.75 -2.80 3.48
C THR A 79 14.48 -4.15 2.82
N SER A 80 13.29 -4.31 2.26
CA SER A 80 12.95 -5.48 1.45
C SER A 80 12.08 -5.06 0.26
N PRO A 81 12.68 -4.84 -0.93
CA PRO A 81 11.93 -4.58 -2.15
C PRO A 81 10.90 -5.67 -2.44
N ILE A 82 11.24 -6.93 -2.15
CA ILE A 82 10.36 -8.07 -2.37
C ILE A 82 9.10 -7.97 -1.49
N LEU A 83 9.23 -7.66 -0.19
CA LEU A 83 8.07 -7.53 0.70
C LEU A 83 7.23 -6.30 0.34
N ARG A 84 7.86 -5.14 0.07
CA ARG A 84 7.17 -3.92 -0.35
C ARG A 84 6.41 -4.11 -1.65
N GLY A 85 7.06 -4.70 -2.64
CA GLY A 85 6.47 -5.01 -3.94
C GLY A 85 5.34 -6.03 -3.83
N ASN A 86 5.52 -7.10 -3.05
CA ASN A 86 4.48 -8.11 -2.85
C ASN A 86 3.25 -7.51 -2.17
N TRP A 87 3.45 -6.68 -1.15
CA TRP A 87 2.36 -5.96 -0.49
C TRP A 87 1.61 -5.07 -1.49
N LEU A 88 2.32 -4.32 -2.33
CA LEU A 88 1.67 -3.46 -3.31
C LEU A 88 0.86 -4.29 -4.32
N SER A 89 1.45 -5.34 -4.88
CA SER A 89 0.78 -6.19 -5.87
C SER A 89 -0.43 -6.93 -5.30
N GLU A 90 -0.31 -7.61 -4.18
CA GLU A 90 -1.42 -8.41 -3.63
C GLU A 90 -2.42 -7.58 -2.82
N VAL A 91 -1.93 -6.67 -1.97
CA VAL A 91 -2.79 -5.95 -1.04
C VAL A 91 -3.40 -4.73 -1.72
N VAL A 92 -2.63 -3.95 -2.46
CA VAL A 92 -3.09 -2.69 -3.06
C VAL A 92 -3.71 -2.90 -4.43
N LEU A 93 -3.08 -3.69 -5.31
CA LEU A 93 -3.58 -3.95 -6.67
C LEU A 93 -4.52 -5.16 -6.74
N GLY A 94 -4.56 -6.00 -5.70
CA GLY A 94 -5.44 -7.18 -5.67
C GLY A 94 -5.02 -8.30 -6.61
N GLU A 95 -3.77 -8.28 -7.04
CA GLU A 95 -3.19 -9.31 -7.89
C GLU A 95 -3.00 -10.62 -7.11
N LYS A 96 -3.09 -11.75 -7.82
CA LYS A 96 -2.73 -13.05 -7.27
C LYS A 96 -1.34 -13.44 -7.75
N LEU A 97 -0.40 -13.54 -6.82
CA LEU A 97 0.93 -14.06 -7.09
C LEU A 97 0.98 -15.56 -6.75
N PRO A 98 1.72 -16.37 -7.51
CA PRO A 98 1.93 -17.76 -7.14
C PRO A 98 2.82 -17.85 -5.90
N LYS A 99 2.71 -18.96 -5.17
CA LYS A 99 3.59 -19.20 -4.02
C LYS A 99 5.04 -19.32 -4.48
N PRO A 100 6.01 -18.80 -3.70
CA PRO A 100 7.41 -18.95 -4.03
C PRO A 100 7.81 -20.45 -4.07
N PRO A 101 8.76 -20.83 -4.93
CA PRO A 101 9.29 -22.19 -4.96
C PRO A 101 9.85 -22.64 -3.60
N LYS A 102 9.79 -23.94 -3.31
CA LYS A 102 10.40 -24.49 -2.09
C LYS A 102 11.93 -24.42 -2.15
N GLY A 103 12.58 -24.18 -1.02
CA GLY A 103 14.04 -24.24 -0.90
C GLY A 103 14.79 -23.01 -1.43
N VAL A 104 14.09 -21.90 -1.65
CA VAL A 104 14.73 -20.62 -1.99
C VAL A 104 15.55 -20.13 -0.79
N PRO A 105 16.88 -19.94 -0.93
CA PRO A 105 17.70 -19.42 0.15
C PRO A 105 17.34 -17.96 0.45
N PRO A 106 17.35 -17.54 1.73
CA PRO A 106 17.10 -16.15 2.07
C PRO A 106 18.24 -15.26 1.56
N LEU A 107 17.90 -14.00 1.23
CA LEU A 107 18.90 -12.98 0.95
C LEU A 107 19.67 -12.64 2.25
N PRO A 108 20.96 -12.26 2.20
CA PRO A 108 21.77 -11.92 3.38
C PRO A 108 21.15 -10.84 4.27
N GLU A 109 21.17 -10.98 5.59
CA GLU A 109 20.51 -10.02 6.51
C GLU A 109 21.27 -8.71 6.70
N GLU A 110 22.60 -8.73 6.53
CA GLU A 110 23.47 -7.56 6.73
C GLU A 110 23.78 -6.87 5.41
N GLU A 111 23.09 -5.77 5.10
CA GLU A 111 23.32 -5.01 3.86
C GLU A 111 24.70 -4.33 3.83
N ALA A 112 25.18 -3.83 4.99
CA ALA A 112 26.42 -3.04 5.07
C ALA A 112 27.70 -3.84 4.79
N ASN A 113 27.68 -5.15 5.04
CA ASN A 113 28.84 -6.04 4.93
C ASN A 113 28.88 -6.81 3.60
N VAL A 114 27.99 -6.47 2.66
CA VAL A 114 27.87 -7.14 1.36
C VAL A 114 28.31 -6.16 0.27
N GLU A 115 29.12 -6.65 -0.68
CA GLU A 115 29.63 -5.86 -1.82
C GLU A 115 28.51 -5.30 -2.71
N LEU A 116 27.31 -5.89 -2.64
CA LEU A 116 26.17 -5.61 -3.51
C LEU A 116 25.07 -4.81 -2.81
N SER A 117 24.30 -4.06 -3.58
CA SER A 117 23.05 -3.44 -3.12
C SER A 117 21.96 -4.47 -2.92
N VAL A 118 20.98 -4.11 -2.09
CA VAL A 118 19.76 -4.93 -1.94
C VAL A 118 19.12 -5.15 -3.32
N ARG A 119 19.13 -4.13 -4.20
CA ARG A 119 18.72 -4.28 -5.59
C ARG A 119 19.54 -5.33 -6.34
N GLN A 120 20.87 -5.21 -6.36
CA GLN A 120 21.75 -6.16 -7.04
C GLN A 120 21.65 -7.58 -6.48
N LEU A 121 21.39 -7.72 -5.17
CA LEU A 121 21.11 -9.00 -4.52
C LEU A 121 19.80 -9.60 -5.02
N VAL A 122 18.75 -8.78 -5.14
CA VAL A 122 17.46 -9.22 -5.70
C VAL A 122 17.62 -9.57 -7.18
N GLU A 123 18.26 -8.74 -8.00
CA GLU A 123 18.48 -9.00 -9.43
C GLU A 123 19.31 -10.28 -9.65
N ARG A 124 20.34 -10.52 -8.83
CA ARG A 124 21.09 -11.78 -8.84
C ARG A 124 20.22 -12.96 -8.42
N HIS A 125 19.31 -12.76 -7.47
CA HIS A 125 18.39 -13.80 -7.03
C HIS A 125 17.35 -14.14 -8.10
N THR A 126 16.91 -13.14 -8.86
CA THR A 126 15.85 -13.24 -9.85
C THR A 126 16.34 -13.50 -11.27
N SER A 127 17.66 -13.71 -11.45
CA SER A 127 18.23 -14.19 -12.71
C SER A 127 17.87 -15.65 -13.02
N ASP A 128 17.32 -16.39 -12.05
CA ASP A 128 16.77 -17.73 -12.27
C ASP A 128 15.39 -17.62 -12.94
N ASP A 129 15.19 -18.31 -14.07
CA ASP A 129 13.95 -18.31 -14.83
C ASP A 129 12.72 -18.72 -14.01
N ARG A 130 12.90 -19.52 -12.96
CA ARG A 130 11.82 -19.93 -12.05
C ARG A 130 11.34 -18.79 -11.16
N CYS A 131 12.17 -17.77 -10.96
CA CYS A 131 11.89 -16.62 -10.10
C CYS A 131 11.49 -15.39 -10.93
N SER A 132 12.17 -15.14 -12.04
CA SER A 132 12.05 -13.91 -12.84
C SER A 132 10.59 -13.57 -13.21
N GLY A 133 9.80 -14.55 -13.68
CA GLY A 133 8.45 -14.31 -14.18
C GLY A 133 7.48 -13.68 -13.17
N CYS A 134 7.58 -14.04 -11.88
CA CYS A 134 6.75 -13.44 -10.84
C CYS A 134 7.34 -12.13 -10.33
N HIS A 135 8.66 -12.05 -10.28
CA HIS A 135 9.39 -10.88 -9.81
C HIS A 135 9.19 -9.65 -10.71
N LEU A 136 8.91 -9.83 -12.01
CA LEU A 136 8.47 -8.74 -12.90
C LEU A 136 7.21 -8.00 -12.41
N ARG A 137 6.39 -8.64 -11.57
CA ARG A 137 5.18 -8.06 -10.97
C ARG A 137 5.40 -7.52 -9.56
N ILE A 138 6.61 -7.68 -9.00
CA ILE A 138 6.91 -7.42 -7.59
C ILE A 138 8.01 -6.35 -7.50
N ASP A 139 9.17 -6.67 -8.07
CA ASP A 139 10.42 -5.93 -7.88
C ASP A 139 10.32 -4.47 -8.30
N PRO A 140 9.67 -4.09 -9.42
CA PRO A 140 9.56 -2.69 -9.81
C PRO A 140 8.95 -1.80 -8.71
N TYR A 141 7.86 -2.25 -8.09
CA TYR A 141 7.23 -1.49 -6.99
C TYR A 141 8.11 -1.43 -5.75
N GLY A 142 8.83 -2.52 -5.46
CA GLY A 142 9.79 -2.57 -4.37
C GLY A 142 10.96 -1.61 -4.55
N PHE A 143 11.58 -1.61 -5.73
CA PHE A 143 12.72 -0.76 -6.08
C PHE A 143 12.35 0.72 -6.08
N ALA A 144 11.16 1.07 -6.57
CA ALA A 144 10.68 2.45 -6.52
C ALA A 144 10.58 3.00 -5.08
N LEU A 145 10.41 2.12 -4.08
CA LEU A 145 10.34 2.47 -2.67
C LEU A 145 11.69 2.41 -1.94
N GLU A 146 12.81 2.09 -2.60
CA GLU A 146 14.11 1.95 -1.92
C GLU A 146 14.69 3.28 -1.42
N ASN A 147 14.11 4.42 -1.83
CA ASN A 147 14.37 5.72 -1.21
C ASN A 147 13.86 5.83 0.24
N PHE A 148 13.29 4.78 0.82
CA PHE A 148 12.99 4.71 2.25
C PHE A 148 13.79 3.61 2.94
N ASP A 149 14.40 3.92 4.08
CA ASP A 149 15.08 2.94 4.93
C ASP A 149 14.10 1.94 5.57
N ALA A 150 14.62 0.99 6.35
CA ALA A 150 13.84 -0.07 6.99
C ALA A 150 12.77 0.44 7.97
N ILE A 151 12.86 1.69 8.45
CA ILE A 151 11.91 2.32 9.36
C ILE A 151 11.20 3.53 8.73
N GLY A 152 11.25 3.64 7.40
CA GLY A 152 10.51 4.61 6.61
C GLY A 152 11.14 5.99 6.49
N ARG A 153 12.39 6.22 6.93
CA ARG A 153 13.09 7.50 6.71
C ARG A 153 13.55 7.61 5.27
N PHE A 154 13.47 8.81 4.71
CA PHE A 154 13.94 9.02 3.35
C PHE A 154 15.48 8.86 3.29
N ARG A 155 15.98 8.27 2.20
CA ARG A 155 17.41 8.04 1.96
C ARG A 155 17.77 8.15 0.49
N THR A 156 18.97 8.64 0.23
CA THR A 156 19.60 8.67 -1.11
C THR A 156 20.78 7.71 -1.22
N ARG A 157 21.25 7.18 -0.09
CA ARG A 157 22.29 6.16 -0.01
C ARG A 157 21.81 4.99 0.84
N ASP A 158 22.24 3.79 0.47
CA ASP A 158 21.98 2.58 1.25
C ASP A 158 22.90 2.45 2.47
N LEU A 159 22.75 1.38 3.26
CA LEU A 159 23.55 1.15 4.46
C LEU A 159 25.05 0.93 4.18
N GLY A 160 25.40 0.57 2.95
CA GLY A 160 26.79 0.48 2.47
C GLY A 160 27.32 1.79 1.88
N GLY A 161 26.55 2.88 1.94
CA GLY A 161 26.93 4.19 1.42
C GLY A 161 26.81 4.32 -0.10
N ARG A 162 26.21 3.35 -0.79
CA ARG A 162 26.06 3.38 -2.26
C ARG A 162 24.80 4.15 -2.66
N PRO A 163 24.78 4.85 -3.81
CA PRO A 163 23.58 5.55 -4.28
C PRO A 163 22.40 4.58 -4.43
N VAL A 164 21.22 5.01 -3.99
CA VAL A 164 19.98 4.23 -4.19
C VAL A 164 19.50 4.41 -5.62
N GLU A 165 19.25 3.30 -6.31
CA GLU A 165 18.68 3.28 -7.66
C GLU A 165 17.22 2.84 -7.63
N THR A 166 16.30 3.77 -7.91
CA THR A 166 14.85 3.52 -7.85
C THR A 166 14.15 3.46 -9.21
N SER A 167 14.84 3.84 -10.29
CA SER A 167 14.30 3.71 -11.65
C SER A 167 14.15 2.25 -12.07
N THR A 168 12.99 1.90 -12.62
CA THR A 168 12.63 0.54 -12.98
C THR A 168 11.48 0.51 -14.00
N THR A 169 11.24 -0.65 -14.59
CA THR A 169 10.21 -0.87 -15.60
C THR A 169 9.21 -1.90 -15.10
N VAL A 170 7.93 -1.52 -15.06
CA VAL A 170 6.84 -2.42 -14.70
C VAL A 170 6.49 -3.37 -15.85
N LEU A 171 5.69 -4.41 -15.56
CA LEU A 171 5.38 -5.49 -16.51
C LEU A 171 4.79 -5.01 -17.85
N ASP A 172 4.05 -3.90 -17.86
CA ASP A 172 3.47 -3.34 -19.08
C ASP A 172 4.47 -2.52 -19.94
N GLY A 173 5.72 -2.41 -19.49
CA GLY A 173 6.79 -1.68 -20.18
C GLY A 173 6.93 -0.22 -19.76
N THR A 174 6.05 0.30 -18.88
CA THR A 174 6.16 1.67 -18.38
C THR A 174 7.36 1.81 -17.44
N THR A 175 8.16 2.85 -17.65
CA THR A 175 9.25 3.20 -16.72
C THR A 175 8.72 4.10 -15.61
N ILE A 176 9.01 3.73 -14.37
CA ILE A 176 8.74 4.52 -13.17
C ILE A 176 10.05 4.84 -12.46
N ASP A 177 10.10 5.97 -11.76
CA ASP A 177 11.26 6.37 -10.99
C ASP A 177 10.87 6.90 -9.61
N GLY A 178 11.42 6.25 -8.58
CA GLY A 178 11.18 6.58 -7.19
C GLY A 178 9.72 6.54 -6.75
N PHE A 179 9.52 7.08 -5.54
CA PHE A 179 8.24 7.12 -4.86
C PHE A 179 7.16 7.86 -5.67
N GLU A 180 7.47 9.05 -6.17
CA GLU A 180 6.51 9.89 -6.89
C GLU A 180 6.17 9.31 -8.27
N GLY A 181 7.16 8.76 -9.01
CA GLY A 181 6.90 8.11 -10.29
C GLY A 181 6.01 6.87 -10.14
N MET A 182 6.24 6.07 -9.09
CA MET A 182 5.37 4.94 -8.75
C MET A 182 3.95 5.40 -8.41
N LYS A 183 3.80 6.40 -7.53
CA LYS A 183 2.47 6.94 -7.19
C LYS A 183 1.74 7.43 -8.42
N HIS A 184 2.43 8.19 -9.29
CA HIS A 184 1.86 8.69 -10.53
C HIS A 184 1.29 7.55 -11.38
N TYR A 185 2.13 6.56 -11.72
CA TYR A 185 1.71 5.37 -12.49
C TYR A 185 0.51 4.64 -11.86
N LEU A 186 0.53 4.49 -10.54
CA LEU A 186 -0.57 3.82 -9.82
C LEU A 186 -1.89 4.58 -9.91
N LEU A 187 -1.83 5.92 -9.90
CA LEU A 187 -3.01 6.80 -9.93
C LEU A 187 -3.48 7.14 -11.35
N THR A 188 -2.67 6.90 -12.37
CA THR A 188 -3.03 7.09 -13.78
C THR A 188 -3.41 5.77 -14.43
N ASP A 189 -2.48 4.82 -14.49
CA ASP A 189 -2.58 3.61 -15.31
C ASP A 189 -3.24 2.46 -14.55
N ARG A 190 -3.10 2.44 -13.21
CA ARG A 190 -3.62 1.36 -12.34
C ARG A 190 -4.75 1.78 -11.41
N ARG A 191 -5.26 3.01 -11.56
CA ARG A 191 -6.27 3.59 -10.66
C ARG A 191 -7.49 2.69 -10.47
N ASP A 192 -8.01 2.15 -11.56
CA ASP A 192 -9.20 1.30 -11.53
C ASP A 192 -8.97 0.02 -10.72
N ALA A 193 -7.77 -0.57 -10.81
CA ALA A 193 -7.41 -1.74 -10.02
C ALA A 193 -7.34 -1.41 -8.51
N ILE A 194 -6.76 -0.26 -8.18
CA ILE A 194 -6.63 0.23 -6.79
C ILE A 194 -8.01 0.51 -6.19
N VAL A 195 -8.85 1.27 -6.91
CA VAL A 195 -10.22 1.59 -6.51
C VAL A 195 -11.01 0.30 -6.30
N ARG A 196 -10.97 -0.62 -7.28
CA ARG A 196 -11.68 -1.90 -7.20
C ARG A 196 -11.21 -2.72 -6.00
N GLN A 197 -9.91 -2.79 -5.76
CA GLN A 197 -9.36 -3.57 -4.65
C GLN A 197 -9.72 -2.96 -3.28
N PHE A 198 -9.73 -1.62 -3.17
CA PHE A 198 -10.24 -0.94 -1.98
C PHE A 198 -11.70 -1.33 -1.72
N CYS A 199 -12.57 -1.22 -2.73
CA CYS A 199 -13.98 -1.59 -2.62
C CYS A 199 -14.17 -3.06 -2.24
N ARG A 200 -13.39 -3.97 -2.82
CA ARG A 200 -13.42 -5.41 -2.47
C ARG A 200 -13.06 -5.66 -1.01
N LYS A 201 -12.00 -5.02 -0.52
CA LYS A 201 -11.58 -5.15 0.88
C LYS A 201 -12.62 -4.59 1.84
N LEU A 202 -13.14 -3.39 1.54
CA LEU A 202 -14.15 -2.75 2.38
C LEU A 202 -15.47 -3.53 2.39
N LEU A 203 -15.92 -4.03 1.24
CA LEU A 203 -17.09 -4.90 1.15
C LEU A 203 -16.89 -6.19 1.94
N GLY A 204 -15.76 -6.87 1.76
CA GLY A 204 -15.48 -8.10 2.51
C GLY A 204 -15.42 -7.87 4.02
N TYR A 205 -14.84 -6.75 4.45
CA TYR A 205 -14.83 -6.33 5.85
C TYR A 205 -16.27 -6.09 6.37
N ALA A 206 -17.07 -5.31 5.64
CA ALA A 206 -18.44 -4.98 6.02
C ALA A 206 -19.35 -6.22 6.10
N LEU A 207 -19.11 -7.22 5.25
CA LEU A 207 -19.87 -8.48 5.25
C LEU A 207 -19.31 -9.54 6.21
N GLY A 208 -18.13 -9.32 6.81
CA GLY A 208 -17.46 -10.31 7.65
C GLY A 208 -17.02 -11.58 6.90
N ARG A 209 -16.86 -11.52 5.57
CA ARG A 209 -16.47 -12.65 4.71
C ARG A 209 -15.67 -12.20 3.49
N ALA A 210 -14.97 -13.12 2.84
CA ALA A 210 -14.40 -12.83 1.53
C ALA A 210 -15.50 -12.51 0.50
N THR A 211 -15.18 -11.63 -0.47
CA THR A 211 -16.05 -11.36 -1.62
C THR A 211 -16.19 -12.61 -2.48
N GLN A 212 -17.39 -12.86 -3.00
CA GLN A 212 -17.76 -13.98 -3.86
C GLN A 212 -18.07 -13.49 -5.28
N LEU A 213 -18.19 -14.42 -6.23
CA LEU A 213 -18.54 -14.09 -7.62
C LEU A 213 -19.87 -13.33 -7.74
N SER A 214 -20.82 -13.62 -6.84
CA SER A 214 -22.11 -12.92 -6.76
C SER A 214 -22.02 -11.47 -6.29
N ASP A 215 -20.87 -11.05 -5.74
CA ASP A 215 -20.63 -9.66 -5.33
C ASP A 215 -20.05 -8.80 -6.49
N GLU A 216 -19.58 -9.41 -7.58
CA GLU A 216 -18.95 -8.68 -8.70
C GLU A 216 -19.86 -7.61 -9.34
N PRO A 217 -21.17 -7.83 -9.58
CA PRO A 217 -22.04 -6.78 -10.10
C PRO A 217 -22.12 -5.55 -9.20
N LEU A 218 -22.15 -5.75 -7.87
CA LEU A 218 -22.14 -4.65 -6.91
C LEU A 218 -20.82 -3.87 -6.98
N LEU A 219 -19.68 -4.57 -7.08
CA LEU A 219 -18.37 -3.94 -7.20
C LEU A 219 -18.23 -3.12 -8.49
N ASP A 220 -18.78 -3.61 -9.60
CA ASP A 220 -18.82 -2.89 -10.88
C ASP A 220 -19.66 -1.62 -10.77
N ASP A 221 -20.80 -1.68 -10.10
CA ASP A 221 -21.68 -0.52 -9.89
C ASP A 221 -21.03 0.51 -8.95
N ILE A 222 -20.45 0.07 -7.83
CA ILE A 222 -19.67 0.94 -6.92
C ILE A 222 -18.57 1.68 -7.69
N GLN A 223 -17.83 0.98 -8.56
CA GLN A 223 -16.73 1.59 -9.31
C GLN A 223 -17.22 2.69 -10.26
N LYS A 224 -18.36 2.48 -10.94
CA LYS A 224 -18.99 3.52 -11.78
C LYS A 224 -19.51 4.68 -10.95
N ASP A 225 -20.11 4.40 -9.80
CA ASP A 225 -20.63 5.42 -8.89
C ASP A 225 -19.51 6.31 -8.34
N LEU A 226 -18.40 5.71 -7.92
CA LEU A 226 -17.23 6.46 -7.47
C LEU A 226 -16.70 7.40 -8.55
N ALA A 227 -16.57 6.94 -9.79
CA ALA A 227 -16.11 7.78 -10.90
C ALA A 227 -17.05 8.98 -11.16
N ARG A 228 -18.35 8.86 -10.88
CA ARG A 228 -19.34 9.94 -11.03
C ARG A 228 -19.40 10.90 -9.84
N ASN A 229 -18.85 10.50 -8.69
CA ASN A 229 -18.94 11.23 -7.43
C ASN A 229 -17.54 11.55 -6.87
N ASP A 230 -16.59 11.90 -7.74
CA ASP A 230 -15.22 12.33 -7.37
C ASP A 230 -14.48 11.35 -6.43
N TYR A 231 -14.83 10.06 -6.52
CA TYR A 231 -14.31 8.98 -5.70
C TYR A 231 -14.49 9.19 -4.19
N ARG A 232 -15.54 9.90 -3.76
CA ARG A 232 -15.83 10.15 -2.34
C ARG A 232 -16.04 8.86 -1.56
N ILE A 233 -15.49 8.81 -0.35
CA ILE A 233 -15.62 7.63 0.53
C ILE A 233 -17.08 7.35 0.90
N SER A 234 -17.89 8.39 1.11
CA SER A 234 -19.31 8.23 1.40
C SER A 234 -20.04 7.46 0.31
N THR A 235 -19.64 7.59 -0.96
CA THR A 235 -20.23 6.88 -2.09
C THR A 235 -20.09 5.37 -1.93
N VAL A 236 -18.89 4.86 -1.63
CA VAL A 236 -18.67 3.42 -1.44
C VAL A 236 -19.34 2.91 -0.16
N VAL A 237 -19.27 3.67 0.93
CA VAL A 237 -19.94 3.29 2.19
C VAL A 237 -21.45 3.17 1.99
N ASN A 238 -22.09 4.17 1.40
CA ASN A 238 -23.53 4.18 1.12
C ASN A 238 -23.92 3.02 0.22
N ALA A 239 -23.20 2.82 -0.89
CA ALA A 239 -23.48 1.72 -1.82
C ALA A 239 -23.41 0.34 -1.14
N ILE A 240 -22.44 0.14 -0.23
CA ILE A 240 -22.33 -1.11 0.55
C ILE A 240 -23.51 -1.25 1.51
N ILE A 241 -23.78 -0.27 2.38
CA ILE A 241 -24.79 -0.41 3.44
C ILE A 241 -26.23 -0.49 2.91
N THR A 242 -26.49 0.02 1.71
CA THR A 242 -27.80 -0.11 1.04
C THR A 242 -27.91 -1.35 0.14
N SER A 243 -26.80 -2.09 -0.07
CA SER A 243 -26.79 -3.24 -0.98
C SER A 243 -27.64 -4.41 -0.45
N PRO A 244 -28.19 -5.26 -1.34
CA PRO A 244 -28.78 -6.53 -0.94
C PRO A 244 -27.81 -7.43 -0.17
N GLN A 245 -26.52 -7.42 -0.55
CA GLN A 245 -25.47 -8.22 0.07
C GLN A 245 -25.31 -7.90 1.57
N PHE A 246 -25.46 -6.63 1.95
CA PHE A 246 -25.37 -6.16 3.33
C PHE A 246 -26.72 -6.24 4.07
N THR A 247 -27.82 -5.87 3.42
CA THR A 247 -29.14 -5.76 4.07
C THR A 247 -29.90 -7.09 4.16
N LYS A 248 -29.58 -8.06 3.31
CA LYS A 248 -30.27 -9.37 3.23
C LYS A 248 -29.36 -10.52 3.67
N ILE A 249 -28.60 -10.30 4.74
CA ILE A 249 -27.82 -11.37 5.38
C ILE A 249 -28.82 -12.35 6.00
N ARG A 250 -28.76 -13.63 5.61
CA ARG A 250 -29.50 -14.68 6.33
C ARG A 250 -28.94 -14.75 7.75
N GLY A 251 -29.72 -14.33 8.73
CA GLY A 251 -29.39 -14.52 10.13
C GLY A 251 -29.18 -16.01 10.43
N SER A 252 -28.13 -16.31 11.20
CA SER A 252 -27.88 -17.63 11.79
C SER A 252 -29.06 -18.15 12.63
N ASP A 253 -30.00 -17.28 12.99
CA ASP A 253 -31.18 -17.58 13.79
C ASP A 253 -32.19 -18.49 13.08
N VAL A 254 -32.11 -18.66 11.75
CA VAL A 254 -32.93 -19.64 11.01
C VAL A 254 -32.38 -21.07 11.17
N ALA A 255 -31.11 -21.24 11.56
CA ALA A 255 -30.50 -22.55 11.75
C ALA A 255 -30.76 -23.16 13.14
N GLN A 256 -31.24 -22.37 14.11
CA GLN A 256 -31.53 -22.83 15.48
C GLN A 256 -33.01 -23.12 15.75
N SER A 257 -33.94 -22.80 14.82
CA SER A 257 -35.38 -22.94 15.04
C SER A 257 -35.99 -24.25 14.52
N THR A 258 -35.21 -25.30 14.29
CA THR A 258 -35.72 -26.61 13.80
C THR A 258 -35.19 -27.78 14.62
N SER A 259 -35.02 -27.60 15.93
CA SER A 259 -34.67 -28.68 16.85
C SER A 259 -35.60 -28.67 18.07
N ASP A 260 -36.87 -28.92 17.81
CA ASP A 260 -37.88 -29.35 18.80
C ASP A 260 -38.56 -30.63 18.27
#